data_AF-A0A1E1G9Y9-F1
#
_entry.id   AF-A0A1E1G9Y9-F1
#
_cell.length_a   1.000
_cell.length_b   1.000
_cell.length_c   1.000
_cell.angle_alpha   90.00
_cell.angle_beta   90.00
_cell.angle_gamma   90.00
#
_symmetry.space_group_name_H-M   'P 1'
#
loop_
_entity.id
_entity.type
_entity.pdbx_description
1 polymer ?
#
loop_
_entity_poly.entity_id
_entity_poly.type
_entity_poly.pdbx_seq_one_letter_code
_entity_poly.pdbx_strand_id
1 'polypeptide(L)'
;MREYSVTYNNLTKKLKEHYKQHKFKGQTTRNVTSFVRSHTINIETFHDLIMEIAELSYKNPDVMLFYRGQNNNYIKNKYATLYPTIYRLNSEKDIKFEFDILEQASSTLMKELENNSSVDKEEIKEIKKIKLLQYSILQHYEVCKTPLLDLTQSLKVACSFAILDNVDNTGYIYVLGMPYVNGRISVDSEDYITNVRLLSISSSSSKRPFFQEGYLVQTEFISDDDIEKGELDFNRRIVAIYKFENTESFWGSERPIEKGNLYPEEDIMKDICDRLKERKYDYIGNEENSGNLIGTFLNLWNSLEDEIRYKTQLNDFHKGLKVLVSGRDELNKEDRTNIDEIRRFRNNLVHNTKAVSDKDLENKIEDLKKLLKDLKIRFEDIN
;
A
#
# COMPACT_ATOMS: atom_id res chain seq x y z
N MET A 1 2.71 -11.67 -12.47
CA MET A 1 1.60 -11.13 -13.31
C MET A 1 2.11 -10.88 -14.70
N ARG A 2 1.28 -11.04 -15.74
CA ARG A 2 1.66 -10.71 -17.11
C ARG A 2 1.71 -9.19 -17.33
N GLU A 3 2.72 -8.72 -18.05
CA GLU A 3 2.82 -7.31 -18.46
C GLU A 3 1.76 -6.94 -19.49
N TYR A 4 1.05 -5.84 -19.25
CA TYR A 4 0.18 -5.25 -20.26
C TYR A 4 1.01 -4.38 -21.19
N SER A 5 1.10 -4.80 -22.45
CA SER A 5 1.92 -4.15 -23.47
C SER A 5 1.16 -3.02 -24.15
N VAL A 6 1.53 -1.77 -23.85
CA VAL A 6 0.93 -0.57 -24.44
C VAL A 6 1.57 -0.27 -25.78
N THR A 7 0.76 -0.24 -26.84
CA THR A 7 1.19 0.17 -28.19
C THR A 7 0.95 1.65 -28.43
N TYR A 8 1.58 2.21 -29.46
CA TYR A 8 1.38 3.62 -29.81
C TYR A 8 -0.10 3.95 -30.11
N ASN A 9 -0.87 3.00 -30.62
CA ASN A 9 -2.29 3.20 -30.91
C ASN A 9 -3.16 3.29 -29.65
N ASN A 10 -2.70 2.68 -28.55
CA ASN A 10 -3.37 2.71 -27.25
C ASN A 10 -3.26 4.07 -26.54
N LEU A 11 -2.35 4.94 -26.97
CA LEU A 11 -2.14 6.26 -26.37
C LEU A 11 -3.24 7.25 -26.79
N THR A 12 -3.64 8.11 -25.86
CA THR A 12 -4.47 9.30 -26.13
C THR A 12 -3.74 10.29 -27.04
N LYS A 13 -4.47 11.28 -27.57
CA LYS A 13 -3.86 12.35 -28.36
C LYS A 13 -2.78 13.09 -27.55
N LYS A 14 -3.06 13.45 -26.30
CA LYS A 14 -2.12 14.16 -25.41
C LYS A 14 -0.90 13.30 -25.06
N LEU A 15 -1.09 12.01 -24.76
CA LEU A 15 0.01 11.05 -24.56
C LEU A 15 0.92 10.96 -25.78
N LYS A 16 0.35 10.93 -27.01
CA LYS A 16 1.14 10.89 -28.25
C LYS A 16 1.95 12.16 -28.47
N GLU A 17 1.38 13.33 -28.19
CA GLU A 17 2.08 14.60 -28.29
C GLU A 17 3.27 14.63 -27.31
N HIS A 18 3.05 14.24 -26.06
CA HIS A 18 4.10 14.15 -25.05
C HIS A 18 5.17 13.11 -25.40
N TYR A 19 4.77 11.96 -25.95
CA TYR A 19 5.70 10.91 -26.42
C TYR A 19 6.65 11.43 -27.50
N LYS A 20 6.15 12.20 -28.48
CA LYS A 20 6.96 12.77 -29.57
C LYS A 20 7.99 13.79 -29.07
N GLN A 21 7.68 14.54 -28.02
CA GLN A 21 8.58 15.53 -27.43
C GLN A 21 9.83 14.86 -26.79
N HIS A 22 9.70 13.62 -26.32
CA HIS A 22 10.76 12.89 -25.60
C HIS A 22 11.73 12.10 -26.50
N LYS A 23 11.78 12.40 -27.80
CA LYS A 23 12.74 11.86 -28.78
C LYS A 23 12.87 10.33 -28.78
N PHE A 24 11.81 9.59 -28.47
CA PHE A 24 11.80 8.13 -28.61
C PHE A 24 12.05 7.76 -30.08
N LYS A 25 13.08 6.96 -30.35
CA LYS A 25 13.57 6.64 -31.71
C LYS A 25 12.65 5.69 -32.52
N GLY A 26 11.38 5.55 -32.15
CA GLY A 26 10.40 4.71 -32.84
C GLY A 26 9.12 4.49 -32.03
N GLN A 27 8.11 3.88 -32.65
CA GLN A 27 6.80 3.58 -32.04
C GLN A 27 6.68 2.11 -31.62
N THR A 28 7.80 1.46 -31.28
CA THR A 28 7.78 0.06 -30.83
C THR A 28 7.01 -0.06 -29.52
N THR A 29 6.29 -1.16 -29.34
CA THR A 29 5.54 -1.47 -28.11
C THR A 29 6.41 -1.33 -26.87
N ARG A 30 7.65 -1.84 -26.92
CA ARG A 30 8.62 -1.71 -25.81
C ARG A 30 8.90 -0.25 -25.43
N ASN A 31 9.08 0.64 -26.41
CA ASN A 31 9.36 2.05 -26.12
C ASN A 31 8.14 2.75 -25.53
N VAL A 32 6.95 2.44 -26.05
CA VAL A 32 5.69 3.01 -25.58
C VAL A 32 5.36 2.53 -24.16
N THR A 33 5.44 1.23 -23.88
CA THR A 33 5.30 0.68 -22.52
C THR A 33 6.34 1.27 -21.56
N SER A 34 7.59 1.44 -22.01
CA SER A 34 8.62 2.09 -21.20
C SER A 34 8.28 3.55 -20.88
N PHE A 35 7.73 4.28 -21.85
CA PHE A 35 7.33 5.68 -21.70
C PHE A 35 6.22 5.85 -20.65
N VAL A 36 5.11 5.13 -20.77
CA VAL A 36 3.96 5.29 -19.85
C VAL A 36 4.31 4.92 -18.41
N ARG A 37 5.32 4.07 -18.21
CA ARG A 37 5.84 3.68 -16.89
C ARG A 37 6.85 4.67 -16.29
N SER A 38 7.41 5.58 -17.08
CA SER A 38 8.50 6.48 -16.66
C SER A 38 8.17 7.97 -16.72
N HIS A 39 7.09 8.37 -17.39
CA HIS A 39 6.75 9.77 -17.60
C HIS A 39 5.40 10.09 -16.98
N THR A 40 5.32 11.28 -16.38
CA THR A 40 4.10 11.87 -15.84
C THR A 40 3.59 12.96 -16.74
N ILE A 41 2.29 13.00 -16.98
CA ILE A 41 1.65 14.03 -17.81
C ILE A 41 0.91 15.01 -16.91
N ASN A 42 1.19 16.30 -17.08
CA ASN A 42 0.47 17.35 -16.38
C ASN A 42 -0.97 17.45 -16.89
N ILE A 43 -1.92 17.52 -15.97
CA ILE A 43 -3.33 17.72 -16.24
C ILE A 43 -3.80 18.96 -15.47
N GLU A 44 -4.45 19.88 -16.18
CA GLU A 44 -4.75 21.22 -15.65
C GLU A 44 -6.07 21.23 -14.89
N THR A 45 -7.08 20.51 -15.39
CA THR A 45 -8.39 20.40 -14.76
C THR A 45 -8.84 18.96 -14.56
N PHE A 46 -9.73 18.74 -13.60
CA PHE A 46 -10.38 17.46 -13.35
C PHE A 46 -11.24 17.04 -14.55
N HIS A 47 -11.82 18.00 -15.27
CA HIS A 47 -12.52 17.73 -16.52
C HIS A 47 -11.57 17.19 -17.60
N ASP A 48 -10.40 17.80 -17.77
CA ASP A 48 -9.40 17.29 -18.72
C ASP A 48 -8.96 15.88 -18.34
N LEU A 49 -8.81 15.58 -17.04
CA LEU A 49 -8.52 14.23 -16.58
C LEU A 49 -9.61 13.24 -17.01
N ILE A 50 -10.88 13.58 -16.81
CA ILE A 50 -12.00 12.73 -17.25
C ILE A 50 -11.93 12.48 -18.77
N MET A 51 -11.67 13.52 -19.56
CA MET A 51 -11.60 13.41 -21.02
C MET A 51 -10.41 12.55 -21.48
N GLU A 52 -9.25 12.69 -20.84
CA GLU A 52 -8.10 11.83 -21.09
C GLU A 52 -8.40 10.37 -20.77
N ILE A 53 -9.06 10.11 -19.63
CA ILE A 53 -9.42 8.75 -19.22
C ILE A 53 -10.47 8.14 -20.15
N ALA A 54 -11.43 8.92 -20.66
CA ALA A 54 -12.40 8.46 -21.63
C ALA A 54 -11.74 8.03 -22.96
N GLU A 55 -10.82 8.84 -23.50
CA GLU A 55 -10.06 8.44 -24.69
C GLU A 55 -9.18 7.22 -24.40
N LEU A 56 -8.51 7.19 -23.24
CA LEU A 56 -7.64 6.08 -22.87
C LEU A 56 -8.42 4.76 -22.75
N SER A 57 -9.61 4.78 -22.16
CA SER A 57 -10.49 3.60 -22.07
C SER A 57 -10.92 3.13 -23.47
N TYR A 58 -11.34 4.04 -24.34
CA TYR A 58 -11.70 3.71 -25.72
C TYR A 58 -10.53 3.09 -26.52
N LYS A 59 -9.30 3.56 -26.27
CA LYS A 59 -8.09 3.08 -26.94
C LYS A 59 -7.52 1.79 -26.33
N ASN A 60 -8.02 1.33 -25.18
CA ASN A 60 -7.57 0.12 -24.49
C ASN A 60 -8.77 -0.79 -24.17
N PRO A 61 -9.51 -1.27 -25.19
CA PRO A 61 -10.79 -1.97 -24.98
C PRO A 61 -10.63 -3.34 -24.30
N ASP A 62 -9.44 -3.96 -24.34
CA ASP A 62 -9.19 -5.29 -23.79
C ASP A 62 -8.94 -5.28 -22.26
N VAL A 63 -8.90 -4.10 -21.64
CA VAL A 63 -8.69 -3.94 -20.20
C VAL A 63 -9.69 -2.97 -19.59
N MET A 64 -9.95 -3.17 -18.30
CA MET A 64 -10.69 -2.24 -17.47
C MET A 64 -9.71 -1.32 -16.75
N LEU A 65 -9.99 -0.01 -16.77
CA LEU A 65 -9.11 0.97 -16.12
C LEU A 65 -9.42 1.09 -14.63
N PHE A 66 -8.36 1.04 -13.83
CA PHE A 66 -8.37 1.28 -12.40
C PHE A 66 -7.40 2.39 -12.05
N TYR A 67 -7.65 3.05 -10.93
CA TYR A 67 -6.91 4.24 -10.51
C TYR A 67 -6.32 4.03 -9.12
N ARG A 68 -5.11 4.57 -8.94
CA ARG A 68 -4.50 4.72 -7.62
C ARG A 68 -3.96 6.14 -7.49
N GLY A 69 -4.47 6.86 -6.50
CA GLY A 69 -3.97 8.17 -6.13
C GLY A 69 -2.79 8.07 -5.16
N GLN A 70 -1.76 8.88 -5.38
CA GLN A 70 -0.64 9.01 -4.45
C GLN A 70 -0.16 10.45 -4.37
N ASN A 71 0.33 10.83 -3.20
CA ASN A 71 0.88 12.15 -2.90
C ASN A 71 2.28 12.38 -3.49
N ASN A 72 2.97 11.31 -3.88
CA ASN A 72 4.28 11.36 -4.50
C ASN A 72 4.37 10.37 -5.66
N ASN A 73 5.25 10.67 -6.62
CA ASN A 73 5.58 9.73 -7.69
C ASN A 73 6.76 8.85 -7.29
N TYR A 74 6.48 7.63 -6.84
CA TYR A 74 7.52 6.70 -6.40
C TYR A 74 8.21 6.05 -7.61
N ILE A 75 9.46 6.43 -7.85
CA ILE A 75 10.27 5.92 -8.97
C ILE A 75 11.37 4.97 -8.46
N LYS A 76 11.44 3.78 -9.05
CA LYS A 76 12.54 2.82 -8.89
C LYS A 76 13.43 2.87 -10.14
N ASN A 77 14.60 3.48 -9.98
CA ASN A 77 15.57 3.77 -11.05
C ASN A 77 14.97 4.65 -12.17
N LYS A 78 14.22 4.02 -13.09
CA LYS A 78 13.63 4.67 -14.26
C LYS A 78 12.09 4.65 -14.25
N TYR A 79 11.48 3.64 -13.64
CA TYR A 79 10.03 3.42 -13.73
C TYR A 79 9.35 3.72 -12.41
N ALA A 80 8.10 4.17 -12.48
CA ALA A 80 7.21 4.16 -11.32
C ALA A 80 7.12 2.76 -10.73
N THR A 81 6.85 2.65 -9.44
CA THR A 81 6.74 1.37 -8.73
C THR A 81 5.48 1.32 -7.87
N LEU A 82 4.78 0.19 -7.93
CA LEU A 82 3.49 -0.08 -7.29
C LEU A 82 3.50 -1.46 -6.64
N TYR A 83 4.51 -1.72 -5.80
CA TYR A 83 4.57 -2.96 -5.04
C TYR A 83 3.49 -2.99 -3.94
N PRO A 84 2.78 -4.13 -3.79
CA PRO A 84 2.09 -4.46 -2.56
C PRO A 84 3.03 -4.36 -1.36
N THR A 85 2.48 -4.04 -0.18
CA THR A 85 3.28 -3.66 0.99
C THR A 85 4.22 -4.77 1.45
N ILE A 86 3.82 -6.04 1.32
CA ILE A 86 4.64 -7.20 1.70
C ILE A 86 5.89 -7.35 0.80
N TYR A 87 5.77 -7.05 -0.50
CA TYR A 87 6.84 -7.24 -1.49
C TYR A 87 7.79 -6.05 -1.61
N ARG A 88 7.58 -4.97 -0.85
CA ARG A 88 8.51 -3.84 -0.75
C ARG A 88 9.79 -4.21 0.00
N LEU A 89 9.75 -5.28 0.78
CA LEU A 89 10.88 -5.78 1.55
C LEU A 89 11.92 -6.41 0.64
N ASN A 90 13.20 -6.34 1.04
CA ASN A 90 14.30 -6.85 0.21
C ASN A 90 14.65 -8.31 0.50
N SER A 91 14.42 -8.80 1.72
CA SER A 91 14.75 -10.16 2.15
C SER A 91 13.57 -11.11 2.01
N GLU A 92 13.79 -12.30 1.45
CA GLU A 92 12.79 -13.39 1.41
C GLU A 92 12.37 -13.82 2.82
N LYS A 93 13.31 -13.84 3.77
CA LYS A 93 13.00 -14.17 5.17
C LYS A 93 12.07 -13.15 5.81
N ASP A 94 12.24 -11.86 5.47
CA ASP A 94 11.33 -10.81 5.95
C ASP A 94 9.94 -10.94 5.32
N ILE A 95 9.89 -11.25 4.02
CA ILE A 95 8.61 -11.49 3.31
C ILE A 95 7.87 -12.66 3.94
N LYS A 96 8.56 -13.79 4.17
CA LYS A 96 7.98 -14.98 4.82
C LYS A 96 7.46 -14.67 6.23
N PHE A 97 8.25 -13.94 7.02
CA PHE A 97 7.82 -13.50 8.34
C PHE A 97 6.52 -12.67 8.28
N GLU A 98 6.41 -11.73 7.34
CA GLU A 98 5.19 -10.93 7.19
C GLU A 98 4.00 -11.76 6.68
N PHE A 99 4.22 -12.82 5.92
CA PHE A 99 3.17 -13.80 5.62
C PHE A 99 2.71 -14.54 6.87
N ASP A 100 3.62 -14.91 7.78
CA ASP A 100 3.25 -15.49 9.07
C ASP A 100 2.42 -14.49 9.90
N ILE A 101 2.77 -13.18 9.90
CA ILE A 101 1.95 -12.11 10.49
C ILE A 101 0.56 -12.08 9.89
N LEU A 102 0.47 -12.08 8.56
CA LEU A 102 -0.80 -12.01 7.84
C LEU A 102 -1.71 -13.20 8.16
N GLU A 103 -1.15 -14.42 8.19
CA GLU A 103 -1.87 -15.66 8.53
C GLU A 103 -2.43 -15.63 9.97
N GLN A 104 -1.63 -15.14 10.92
CA GLN A 104 -2.03 -15.02 12.32
C GLN A 104 -3.04 -13.91 12.53
N ALA A 105 -2.83 -12.72 11.94
CA ALA A 105 -3.78 -11.63 11.98
C ALA A 105 -5.13 -12.03 11.39
N SER A 106 -5.13 -12.83 10.33
CA SER A 106 -6.33 -13.40 9.72
C SER A 106 -7.05 -14.38 10.65
N SER A 107 -6.31 -15.24 11.35
CA SER A 107 -6.87 -16.15 12.35
C SER A 107 -7.47 -15.41 13.54
N THR A 108 -6.81 -14.34 14.02
CA THR A 108 -7.28 -13.50 15.12
C THR A 108 -8.49 -12.67 14.71
N LEU A 109 -8.50 -12.11 13.48
CA LEU A 109 -9.66 -11.43 12.90
C LEU A 109 -10.89 -12.34 12.94
N MET A 110 -10.76 -13.61 12.53
CA MET A 110 -11.89 -14.53 12.56
C MET A 110 -12.42 -14.77 13.98
N LYS A 111 -11.55 -14.91 14.99
CA LYS A 111 -11.96 -15.06 16.39
C LYS A 111 -12.70 -13.81 16.90
N GLU A 112 -12.17 -12.63 16.61
CA GLU A 112 -12.79 -11.35 17.00
C GLU A 112 -14.17 -11.19 16.34
N LEU A 113 -14.30 -11.52 15.06
CA LEU A 113 -15.57 -11.47 14.35
C LEU A 113 -16.58 -12.48 14.91
N GLU A 114 -16.18 -13.73 15.15
CA GLU A 114 -17.05 -14.76 15.71
C GLU A 114 -17.56 -14.43 17.12
N ASN A 115 -16.76 -13.69 17.90
CA ASN A 115 -17.13 -13.24 19.25
C ASN A 115 -17.91 -11.92 19.26
N ASN A 116 -18.01 -11.21 18.14
CA ASN A 116 -18.69 -9.92 18.07
C ASN A 116 -20.14 -10.08 17.59
N SER A 117 -21.10 -9.84 18.50
CA SER A 117 -22.53 -9.92 18.19
C SER A 117 -23.03 -8.86 17.22
N SER A 118 -22.24 -7.83 16.94
CA SER A 118 -22.61 -6.72 16.05
C SER A 118 -22.35 -7.01 14.58
N VAL A 119 -21.66 -8.10 14.26
CA VAL A 119 -21.40 -8.54 12.88
C VAL A 119 -22.33 -9.69 12.52
N ASP A 120 -22.89 -9.65 11.32
CA ASP A 120 -23.83 -10.67 10.84
C ASP A 120 -23.15 -12.05 10.71
N LYS A 121 -23.78 -13.08 11.27
CA LYS A 121 -23.23 -14.44 11.32
C LYS A 121 -23.13 -15.11 9.94
N GLU A 122 -24.02 -14.80 9.00
CA GLU A 122 -23.93 -15.32 7.63
C GLU A 122 -22.76 -14.67 6.88
N GLU A 123 -22.53 -13.37 7.08
CA GLU A 123 -21.35 -12.68 6.52
C GLU A 123 -20.05 -13.28 7.08
N ILE A 124 -19.98 -13.58 8.38
CA ILE A 124 -18.81 -14.22 9.00
C ILE A 124 -18.54 -15.60 8.38
N LYS A 125 -19.58 -16.41 8.12
CA LYS A 125 -19.41 -17.73 7.47
C LYS A 125 -18.78 -17.62 6.09
N GLU A 126 -19.10 -16.56 5.34
CA GLU A 126 -18.50 -16.32 4.03
C GLU A 126 -17.03 -15.89 4.17
N ILE A 127 -16.75 -14.91 5.03
CA ILE A 127 -15.37 -14.43 5.29
C ILE A 127 -14.49 -15.59 5.74
N LYS A 128 -15.01 -16.50 6.58
CA LYS A 128 -14.30 -17.70 7.05
C LYS A 128 -13.88 -18.64 5.91
N LYS A 129 -14.73 -18.79 4.88
CA LYS A 129 -14.49 -19.72 3.77
C LYS A 129 -13.45 -19.20 2.78
N ILE A 130 -13.36 -17.87 2.60
CA ILE A 130 -12.54 -17.27 1.56
C ILE A 130 -11.41 -16.49 2.20
N LYS A 131 -10.21 -17.08 2.24
CA LYS A 131 -9.01 -16.49 2.84
C LYS A 131 -8.68 -15.09 2.29
N LEU A 132 -8.87 -14.92 0.98
CA LEU A 132 -8.63 -13.64 0.31
C LEU A 132 -9.49 -12.49 0.87
N LEU A 133 -10.66 -12.78 1.47
CA LEU A 133 -11.49 -11.75 2.11
C LEU A 133 -10.91 -11.30 3.44
N GLN A 134 -10.35 -12.24 4.19
CA GLN A 134 -9.66 -11.93 5.43
C GLN A 134 -8.48 -11.01 5.12
N TYR A 135 -7.70 -11.32 4.09
CA TYR A 135 -6.59 -10.47 3.63
C TYR A 135 -7.08 -9.12 3.12
N SER A 136 -8.23 -9.12 2.44
CA SER A 136 -8.82 -7.90 1.92
C SER A 136 -9.21 -6.93 3.03
N ILE A 137 -9.82 -7.45 4.10
CA ILE A 137 -10.15 -6.66 5.29
C ILE A 137 -8.86 -6.14 5.95
N LEU A 138 -7.88 -7.01 6.20
CA LEU A 138 -6.62 -6.64 6.84
C LEU A 138 -5.82 -5.59 6.05
N GLN A 139 -5.81 -5.69 4.71
CA GLN A 139 -5.20 -4.70 3.83
C GLN A 139 -5.94 -3.36 3.90
N HIS A 140 -7.26 -3.40 3.71
CA HIS A 140 -8.07 -2.19 3.57
C HIS A 140 -8.13 -1.37 4.87
N TYR A 141 -8.03 -2.03 6.03
CA TYR A 141 -7.90 -1.37 7.35
C TYR A 141 -6.45 -1.25 7.82
N GLU A 142 -5.45 -1.55 6.98
CA GLU A 142 -4.03 -1.29 7.23
C GLU A 142 -3.50 -1.94 8.53
N VAL A 143 -3.95 -3.17 8.80
CA VAL A 143 -3.57 -3.94 10.00
C VAL A 143 -2.14 -4.46 9.89
N CYS A 144 -1.82 -5.11 8.77
CA CYS A 144 -0.50 -5.70 8.50
C CYS A 144 -0.16 -5.61 7.00
N LYS A 145 1.08 -5.96 6.64
CA LYS A 145 1.50 -5.98 5.24
C LYS A 145 0.82 -7.13 4.51
N THR A 146 0.41 -6.90 3.26
CA THR A 146 -0.30 -7.90 2.47
C THR A 146 0.22 -7.95 1.01
N PRO A 147 -0.07 -9.03 0.27
CA PRO A 147 0.23 -9.11 -1.17
C PRO A 147 -0.75 -8.33 -2.05
N LEU A 148 -1.71 -7.61 -1.46
CA LEU A 148 -2.76 -6.89 -2.16
C LEU A 148 -2.37 -5.42 -2.42
N LEU A 149 -2.94 -4.85 -3.48
CA LEU A 149 -2.83 -3.44 -3.83
C LEU A 149 -4.22 -2.80 -3.91
N ASP A 150 -4.41 -1.68 -3.20
CA ASP A 150 -5.65 -0.90 -3.26
C ASP A 150 -5.78 -0.11 -4.57
N LEU A 151 -6.93 -0.25 -5.19
CA LEU A 151 -7.34 0.44 -6.41
C LEU A 151 -8.77 0.94 -6.24
N THR A 152 -9.17 1.87 -7.10
CA THR A 152 -10.57 2.34 -7.20
C THR A 152 -10.93 2.53 -8.66
N GLN A 153 -12.23 2.47 -8.97
CA GLN A 153 -12.76 2.89 -10.27
C GLN A 153 -13.26 4.34 -10.27
N SER A 154 -13.23 5.01 -9.11
CA SER A 154 -13.58 6.42 -9.02
C SER A 154 -12.35 7.30 -9.15
N LEU A 155 -12.28 8.07 -10.23
CA LEU A 155 -11.23 9.09 -10.41
C LEU A 155 -11.26 10.12 -9.28
N LYS A 156 -12.45 10.47 -8.80
CA LYS A 156 -12.62 11.44 -7.72
C LYS A 156 -12.04 10.90 -6.40
N VAL A 157 -12.29 9.63 -6.08
CA VAL A 157 -11.66 8.97 -4.93
C VAL A 157 -10.14 8.94 -5.08
N ALA A 158 -9.62 8.54 -6.25
CA ALA A 158 -8.18 8.52 -6.49
C ALA A 158 -7.55 9.91 -6.35
N CYS A 159 -8.15 10.96 -6.92
CA CYS A 159 -7.68 12.34 -6.75
C CYS A 159 -7.71 12.79 -5.29
N SER A 160 -8.75 12.42 -4.55
CA SER A 160 -8.88 12.77 -3.13
C SER A 160 -7.77 12.09 -2.30
N PHE A 161 -7.45 10.82 -2.56
CA PHE A 161 -6.30 10.16 -1.93
C PHE A 161 -4.95 10.75 -2.31
N ALA A 162 -4.80 11.20 -3.56
CA ALA A 162 -3.54 11.79 -4.02
C ALA A 162 -3.21 13.12 -3.31
N ILE A 163 -4.21 13.81 -2.76
CA ILE A 163 -4.01 15.07 -2.03
C ILE A 163 -4.19 14.91 -0.51
N LEU A 164 -4.65 13.75 -0.04
CA LEU A 164 -4.90 13.51 1.37
C LEU A 164 -3.58 13.55 2.14
N ASP A 165 -3.53 14.36 3.19
CA ASP A 165 -2.34 14.57 4.03
C ASP A 165 -1.08 14.92 3.18
N ASN A 166 -1.27 15.56 2.02
CA ASN A 166 -0.22 15.93 1.08
C ASN A 166 0.33 17.34 1.36
N VAL A 167 1.66 17.44 1.52
CA VAL A 167 2.35 18.69 1.84
C VAL A 167 2.61 19.55 0.60
N ASP A 168 2.84 18.93 -0.57
CA ASP A 168 3.35 19.58 -1.78
C ASP A 168 2.24 20.02 -2.75
N ASN A 169 0.97 19.97 -2.31
CA ASN A 169 -0.23 20.26 -3.12
C ASN A 169 -0.26 19.56 -4.49
N THR A 170 0.54 18.52 -4.69
CA THR A 170 0.76 17.89 -5.99
C THR A 170 0.32 16.43 -5.91
N GLY A 171 -0.72 16.07 -6.65
CA GLY A 171 -1.24 14.71 -6.70
C GLY A 171 -0.78 13.96 -7.94
N TYR A 172 -0.62 12.64 -7.79
CA TYR A 172 -0.34 11.71 -8.89
C TYR A 172 -1.43 10.65 -9.00
N ILE A 173 -1.90 10.42 -10.23
CA ILE A 173 -2.87 9.37 -10.56
C ILE A 173 -2.18 8.34 -11.44
N TYR A 174 -2.03 7.14 -10.89
CA TYR A 174 -1.63 5.96 -11.67
C TYR A 174 -2.87 5.35 -12.29
N VAL A 175 -2.84 5.14 -13.61
CA VAL A 175 -3.90 4.45 -14.34
C VAL A 175 -3.41 3.07 -14.73
N LEU A 176 -4.12 2.05 -14.29
CA LEU A 176 -3.76 0.65 -14.51
C LEU A 176 -4.79 -0.04 -15.40
N GLY A 177 -4.33 -0.73 -16.44
CA GLY A 177 -5.15 -1.62 -17.26
C GLY A 177 -5.19 -3.02 -16.66
N MET A 178 -6.32 -3.40 -16.07
CA MET A 178 -6.51 -4.70 -15.41
C MET A 178 -7.49 -5.56 -16.22
N PRO A 179 -7.51 -6.90 -16.02
CA PRO A 179 -8.53 -7.75 -16.61
C PRO A 179 -9.94 -7.28 -16.21
N TYR A 180 -10.92 -7.54 -17.08
CA TYR A 180 -12.32 -7.27 -16.76
C TYR A 180 -12.77 -8.10 -15.56
N VAL A 181 -13.47 -7.44 -14.63
CA VAL A 181 -13.95 -8.08 -13.41
C VAL A 181 -15.27 -8.78 -13.68
N ASN A 182 -15.34 -10.08 -13.39
CA ASN A 182 -16.58 -10.84 -13.35
C ASN A 182 -16.94 -11.22 -11.91
N GLY A 183 -18.15 -10.89 -11.47
CA GLY A 183 -18.62 -11.15 -10.11
C GLY A 183 -17.90 -10.33 -9.04
N ARG A 184 -17.77 -10.91 -7.84
CA ARG A 184 -17.18 -10.25 -6.65
C ARG A 184 -15.68 -10.49 -6.51
N ILE A 185 -15.23 -11.68 -6.92
CA ILE A 185 -13.83 -12.06 -7.05
C ILE A 185 -13.67 -12.59 -8.48
N SER A 186 -12.74 -12.00 -9.22
CA SER A 186 -12.43 -12.38 -10.59
C SER A 186 -10.97 -12.82 -10.65
N VAL A 187 -10.73 -14.05 -11.09
CA VAL A 187 -9.39 -14.59 -11.31
C VAL A 187 -9.16 -14.68 -12.80
N ASP A 188 -8.14 -14.00 -13.30
CA ASP A 188 -7.70 -14.10 -14.68
C ASP A 188 -6.44 -14.95 -14.76
N SER A 189 -6.57 -16.13 -15.37
CA SER A 189 -5.48 -17.10 -15.52
C SER A 189 -4.50 -16.75 -16.63
N GLU A 190 -4.82 -15.83 -17.54
CA GLU A 190 -3.93 -15.43 -18.64
C GLU A 190 -3.01 -14.29 -18.21
N ASP A 191 -3.54 -13.40 -17.36
CA ASP A 191 -2.81 -12.27 -16.81
C ASP A 191 -2.21 -12.54 -15.42
N TYR A 192 -2.59 -13.66 -14.80
CA TYR A 192 -2.19 -14.06 -13.44
C TYR A 192 -2.53 -12.99 -12.41
N ILE A 193 -3.78 -12.53 -12.43
CA ILE A 193 -4.27 -11.45 -11.57
C ILE A 193 -5.61 -11.86 -10.97
N THR A 194 -5.73 -11.66 -9.67
CA THR A 194 -7.02 -11.74 -8.97
C THR A 194 -7.47 -10.34 -8.59
N ASN A 195 -8.73 -10.03 -8.86
CA ASN A 195 -9.40 -8.80 -8.50
C ASN A 195 -10.52 -9.08 -7.50
N VAL A 196 -10.59 -8.28 -6.45
CA VAL A 196 -11.60 -8.36 -5.39
C VAL A 196 -12.33 -7.03 -5.32
N ARG A 197 -13.64 -7.06 -5.55
CA ARG A 197 -14.52 -5.89 -5.44
C ARG A 197 -15.01 -5.74 -4.01
N LEU A 198 -14.42 -4.83 -3.25
CA LEU A 198 -14.71 -4.65 -1.82
C LEU A 198 -16.17 -4.27 -1.56
N LEU A 199 -16.76 -3.43 -2.43
CA LEU A 199 -18.17 -3.02 -2.37
C LEU A 199 -19.18 -4.18 -2.26
N SER A 200 -18.80 -5.36 -2.73
CA SER A 200 -19.71 -6.51 -2.82
C SER A 200 -19.36 -7.65 -1.88
N ILE A 201 -18.29 -7.50 -1.11
CA ILE A 201 -17.70 -8.61 -0.35
C ILE A 201 -17.26 -8.23 1.06
N SER A 202 -17.11 -6.94 1.32
CA SER A 202 -16.95 -6.45 2.68
C SER A 202 -18.25 -6.63 3.45
N SER A 203 -18.12 -7.01 4.73
CA SER A 203 -19.24 -7.09 5.67
C SER A 203 -20.02 -5.76 5.69
N SER A 204 -21.32 -5.81 5.95
CA SER A 204 -22.13 -4.60 6.21
C SER A 204 -21.57 -3.76 7.38
N SER A 205 -20.78 -4.38 8.26
CA SER A 205 -20.05 -3.71 9.35
C SER A 205 -18.80 -2.95 8.89
N SER A 206 -18.38 -3.08 7.62
CA SER A 206 -17.20 -2.44 7.04
C SER A 206 -17.59 -1.23 6.22
N LYS A 207 -17.65 -0.04 6.82
CA LYS A 207 -18.16 1.15 6.11
C LYS A 207 -17.15 1.68 5.08
N ARG A 208 -15.86 1.76 5.43
CA ARG A 208 -14.80 2.37 4.60
C ARG A 208 -14.79 1.90 3.12
N PRO A 209 -14.90 0.60 2.79
CA PRO A 209 -14.98 0.12 1.41
C PRO A 209 -16.06 0.79 0.54
N PHE A 210 -17.25 1.05 1.12
CA PHE A 210 -18.41 1.55 0.39
C PHE A 210 -18.23 2.99 -0.10
N PHE A 211 -17.51 3.81 0.66
CA PHE A 211 -17.25 5.20 0.31
C PHE A 211 -16.09 5.39 -0.67
N GLN A 212 -15.21 4.39 -0.79
CA GLN A 212 -13.98 4.47 -1.58
C GLN A 212 -14.10 3.81 -2.95
N GLU A 213 -15.22 3.15 -3.26
CA GLU A 213 -15.36 2.27 -4.41
C GLU A 213 -14.17 1.30 -4.53
N GLY A 214 -13.81 0.70 -3.40
CA GLY A 214 -12.54 0.02 -3.22
C GLY A 214 -12.45 -1.31 -3.99
N TYR A 215 -11.28 -1.54 -4.55
CA TYR A 215 -10.86 -2.79 -5.14
C TYR A 215 -9.50 -3.19 -4.59
N LEU A 216 -9.28 -4.50 -4.45
CA LEU A 216 -7.96 -5.05 -4.19
C LEU A 216 -7.55 -5.95 -5.32
N VAL A 217 -6.27 -5.90 -5.66
CA VAL A 217 -5.68 -6.78 -6.67
C VAL A 217 -4.43 -7.45 -6.13
N GLN A 218 -4.23 -8.71 -6.51
CA GLN A 218 -2.99 -9.43 -6.26
C GLN A 218 -2.50 -10.11 -7.54
N THR A 219 -1.21 -10.40 -7.58
CA THR A 219 -0.66 -11.33 -8.55
C THR A 219 -0.99 -12.75 -8.10
N GLU A 220 -1.53 -13.56 -8.99
CA GLU A 220 -1.94 -14.94 -8.72
C GLU A 220 -0.84 -15.93 -9.14
N PHE A 221 -0.91 -17.17 -8.63
CA PHE A 221 -0.02 -18.29 -8.97
C PHE A 221 1.46 -18.05 -8.67
N ILE A 222 1.76 -17.26 -7.64
CA ILE A 222 3.13 -17.06 -7.14
C ILE A 222 3.53 -18.30 -6.35
N SER A 223 4.72 -18.85 -6.63
CA SER A 223 5.37 -19.85 -5.79
C SER A 223 6.21 -19.16 -4.72
N ASP A 224 6.20 -19.68 -3.49
CA ASP A 224 7.04 -19.20 -2.38
C ASP A 224 8.53 -19.42 -2.65
N ASP A 225 8.88 -20.38 -3.50
CA ASP A 225 10.27 -20.82 -3.73
C ASP A 225 11.00 -20.00 -4.81
N ASP A 226 10.28 -19.27 -5.68
CA ASP A 226 10.84 -18.53 -6.82
C ASP A 226 10.16 -17.16 -7.01
N ILE A 227 10.31 -16.27 -6.02
CA ILE A 227 9.74 -14.92 -6.08
C ILE A 227 10.54 -14.04 -7.05
N GLU A 228 10.15 -14.01 -8.32
CA GLU A 228 10.64 -13.00 -9.26
C GLU A 228 9.99 -11.64 -8.97
N LYS A 229 10.65 -10.83 -8.12
CA LYS A 229 10.13 -9.52 -7.69
C LYS A 229 9.74 -8.58 -8.84
N GLY A 230 10.36 -8.70 -10.02
CA GLY A 230 9.95 -7.89 -11.17
C GLY A 230 8.48 -8.10 -11.53
N GLU A 231 7.97 -9.32 -11.33
CA GLU A 231 6.64 -9.72 -11.72
C GLU A 231 5.52 -9.32 -10.77
N LEU A 232 5.89 -8.84 -9.58
CA LEU A 232 5.00 -8.43 -8.49
C LEU A 232 4.78 -6.91 -8.45
N ASP A 233 5.46 -6.15 -9.31
CA ASP A 233 5.29 -4.71 -9.41
C ASP A 233 4.13 -4.37 -10.36
N PHE A 234 3.05 -3.78 -9.84
CA PHE A 234 1.91 -3.38 -10.66
C PHE A 234 2.23 -2.25 -11.64
N ASN A 235 3.46 -1.72 -11.63
CA ASN A 235 3.92 -0.87 -12.74
C ASN A 235 3.83 -1.55 -14.11
N ARG A 236 3.79 -2.90 -14.16
CA ARG A 236 3.60 -3.69 -15.38
C ARG A 236 2.19 -3.56 -15.98
N ARG A 237 1.26 -2.95 -15.24
CA ARG A 237 -0.12 -2.68 -15.68
C ARG A 237 -0.39 -1.21 -15.92
N ILE A 238 0.59 -0.31 -15.72
CA ILE A 238 0.41 1.13 -15.95
C ILE A 238 0.19 1.42 -17.43
N VAL A 239 -0.87 2.16 -17.72
CA VAL A 239 -1.18 2.69 -19.05
C VAL A 239 -0.95 4.21 -19.15
N ALA A 240 -1.01 4.93 -18.02
CA ALA A 240 -0.69 6.35 -17.93
C ALA A 240 -0.39 6.76 -16.47
N ILE A 241 0.34 7.85 -16.30
CA ILE A 241 0.53 8.53 -15.01
C ILE A 241 0.25 10.01 -15.20
N TYR A 242 -0.76 10.53 -14.48
CA TYR A 242 -1.11 11.95 -14.52
C TYR A 242 -0.63 12.65 -13.25
N LYS A 243 -0.22 13.91 -13.40
CA LYS A 243 0.19 14.81 -12.32
C LYS A 243 -0.74 16.02 -12.34
N PHE A 244 -1.26 16.41 -11.18
CA PHE A 244 -2.10 17.61 -11.04
C PHE A 244 -1.71 18.40 -9.79
N GLU A 245 -2.07 19.68 -9.79
CA GLU A 245 -1.94 20.55 -8.62
C GLU A 245 -3.31 20.72 -7.96
N ASN A 246 -3.37 20.58 -6.63
CA ASN A 246 -4.56 20.69 -5.82
C ASN A 246 -5.00 22.16 -5.70
N THR A 247 -5.70 22.66 -6.70
CA THR A 247 -6.15 24.05 -6.78
C THR A 247 -7.62 24.12 -7.12
N GLU A 248 -8.26 25.27 -6.83
CA GLU A 248 -9.63 25.53 -7.30
C GLU A 248 -9.73 25.46 -8.83
N SER A 249 -8.68 25.84 -9.55
CA SER A 249 -8.63 25.72 -11.01
C SER A 249 -8.68 24.26 -11.47
N PHE A 250 -7.99 23.35 -10.76
CA PHE A 250 -8.05 21.94 -11.09
C PHE A 250 -9.46 21.38 -10.87
N TRP A 251 -10.03 21.62 -9.69
CA TRP A 251 -11.32 21.04 -9.33
C TRP A 251 -12.51 21.69 -10.03
N GLY A 252 -12.45 22.98 -10.33
CA GLY A 252 -13.57 23.73 -10.91
C GLY A 252 -14.80 23.69 -10.00
N SER A 253 -15.89 23.09 -10.48
CA SER A 253 -17.11 22.87 -9.70
C SER A 253 -17.06 21.62 -8.81
N GLU A 254 -16.12 20.71 -9.07
CA GLU A 254 -15.90 19.54 -8.22
C GLU A 254 -15.12 19.93 -6.97
N ARG A 255 -15.02 19.00 -6.02
CA ARG A 255 -14.20 19.12 -4.81
C ARG A 255 -13.66 17.76 -4.42
N PRO A 256 -12.49 17.69 -3.76
CA PRO A 256 -12.04 16.43 -3.19
C PRO A 256 -13.05 15.91 -2.17
N ILE A 257 -13.10 14.59 -2.02
CA ILE A 257 -13.86 13.93 -0.96
C ILE A 257 -13.13 14.20 0.36
N GLU A 258 -13.87 14.74 1.32
CA GLU A 258 -13.36 15.03 2.65
C GLU A 258 -12.89 13.76 3.38
N LYS A 259 -11.89 13.89 4.25
CA LYS A 259 -11.29 12.76 4.99
C LYS A 259 -12.34 11.94 5.74
N GLY A 260 -13.29 12.57 6.42
CA GLY A 260 -14.36 11.87 7.14
C GLY A 260 -15.32 11.08 6.24
N ASN A 261 -15.44 11.46 4.96
CA ASN A 261 -16.24 10.71 3.99
C ASN A 261 -15.44 9.58 3.35
N LEU A 262 -14.11 9.69 3.25
CA LEU A 262 -13.25 8.56 2.87
C LEU A 262 -13.07 7.57 4.02
N TYR A 263 -12.95 8.07 5.25
CA TYR A 263 -12.69 7.32 6.48
C TYR A 263 -13.83 7.61 7.47
N PRO A 264 -14.95 6.89 7.38
CA PRO A 264 -16.08 7.10 8.28
C PRO A 264 -15.65 6.89 9.74
N GLU A 265 -16.08 7.81 10.62
CA GLU A 265 -15.71 7.76 12.04
C GLU A 265 -16.29 6.54 12.75
N GLU A 266 -17.56 6.22 12.48
CA GLU A 266 -18.24 5.05 13.04
C GLU A 266 -18.09 3.85 12.10
N ASP A 267 -17.14 2.95 12.36
CA ASP A 267 -16.94 1.74 11.57
C ASP A 267 -16.54 0.58 12.49
N ILE A 268 -17.48 -0.35 12.70
CA ILE A 268 -17.28 -1.50 13.61
C ILE A 268 -16.08 -2.35 13.18
N MET A 269 -15.90 -2.53 11.87
CA MET A 269 -14.76 -3.28 11.36
C MET A 269 -13.45 -2.54 11.62
N LYS A 270 -13.45 -1.20 11.51
CA LYS A 270 -12.30 -0.37 11.89
C LYS A 270 -11.94 -0.59 13.36
N ASP A 271 -12.90 -0.54 14.27
CA ASP A 271 -12.64 -0.74 15.71
C ASP A 271 -12.03 -2.12 15.99
N ILE A 272 -12.52 -3.17 15.31
CA ILE A 272 -11.95 -4.52 15.41
C ILE A 272 -10.52 -4.54 14.85
N CYS A 273 -10.30 -3.94 13.68
CA CYS A 273 -9.00 -3.91 13.01
C CYS A 273 -7.95 -3.08 13.76
N ASP A 274 -8.34 -1.99 14.41
CA ASP A 274 -7.43 -1.17 15.22
C ASP A 274 -6.91 -1.97 16.42
N ARG A 275 -7.79 -2.68 17.15
CA ARG A 275 -7.37 -3.60 18.24
C ARG A 275 -6.48 -4.73 17.74
N LEU A 276 -6.75 -5.27 16.54
CA LEU A 276 -5.90 -6.29 15.93
C LEU A 276 -4.53 -5.73 15.57
N LYS A 277 -4.46 -4.48 15.11
CA LYS A 277 -3.22 -3.82 14.70
C LYS A 277 -2.25 -3.65 15.87
N GLU A 278 -2.76 -3.34 17.06
CA GLU A 278 -1.99 -3.24 18.31
C GLU A 278 -1.45 -4.62 18.74
N ARG A 279 -2.23 -5.68 18.52
CA ARG A 279 -1.98 -7.03 19.05
C ARG A 279 -1.37 -8.02 18.04
N LYS A 280 -1.08 -7.56 16.82
CA LYS A 280 -0.64 -8.42 15.71
C LYS A 280 0.69 -9.13 15.95
N TYR A 281 1.43 -8.78 17.00
CA TYR A 281 2.69 -9.43 17.36
C TYR A 281 2.64 -10.19 18.69
N ASP A 282 1.49 -10.23 19.38
CA ASP A 282 1.34 -10.83 20.71
C ASP A 282 1.70 -12.33 20.75
N TYR A 283 1.63 -13.02 19.61
CA TYR A 283 1.96 -14.43 19.50
C TYR A 283 3.45 -14.69 19.25
N ILE A 284 4.25 -13.65 19.01
CA ILE A 284 5.67 -13.79 18.71
C ILE A 284 6.42 -13.84 20.03
N GLY A 285 6.58 -15.05 20.55
CA GLY A 285 7.25 -15.34 21.81
C GLY A 285 6.85 -16.72 22.33
N ASN A 286 7.72 -17.39 23.08
CA ASN A 286 7.29 -18.59 23.80
C ASN A 286 6.39 -18.17 24.97
N GLU A 287 5.56 -19.09 25.48
CA GLU A 287 4.79 -18.90 26.74
C GLU A 287 5.68 -18.51 27.95
N GLU A 288 7.01 -18.64 27.82
CA GLU A 288 8.03 -18.26 28.80
C GLU A 288 8.49 -16.79 28.71
N ASN A 289 8.17 -16.05 27.64
CA ASN A 289 8.56 -14.64 27.51
C ASN A 289 7.71 -13.80 28.46
N SER A 290 8.34 -13.34 29.54
CA SER A 290 7.73 -12.39 30.48
C SER A 290 7.27 -11.12 29.74
N GLY A 291 5.95 -10.95 29.57
CA GLY A 291 5.35 -9.66 29.20
C GLY A 291 5.32 -9.23 27.73
N ASN A 292 5.34 -10.13 26.73
CA ASN A 292 5.19 -9.74 25.29
C ASN A 292 6.22 -8.68 24.83
N LEU A 293 7.47 -8.81 25.29
CA LEU A 293 8.54 -7.87 24.95
C LEU A 293 8.80 -7.79 23.44
N ILE A 294 8.69 -8.90 22.72
CA ILE A 294 8.94 -8.94 21.26
C ILE A 294 7.87 -8.13 20.54
N GLY A 295 6.59 -8.32 20.88
CA GLY A 295 5.50 -7.54 20.30
C GLY A 295 5.65 -6.06 20.58
N THR A 296 6.01 -5.70 21.82
CA THR A 296 6.30 -4.32 22.22
C THR A 296 7.40 -3.71 21.34
N PHE A 297 8.53 -4.41 21.19
CA PHE A 297 9.63 -3.95 20.34
C PHE A 297 9.20 -3.75 18.88
N LEU A 298 8.46 -4.70 18.29
CA LEU A 298 8.03 -4.63 16.90
C LEU A 298 6.99 -3.53 16.65
N ASN A 299 6.11 -3.25 17.62
CA ASN A 299 5.17 -2.13 17.54
C ASN A 299 5.86 -0.77 17.58
N LEU A 300 6.82 -0.60 18.49
CA LEU A 300 7.64 0.61 18.56
C LEU A 300 8.46 0.79 17.26
N TRP A 301 9.00 -0.32 16.71
CA TRP A 301 9.75 -0.30 15.46
C TRP A 301 8.88 0.15 14.28
N ASN A 302 7.66 -0.37 14.17
CA ASN A 302 6.73 0.07 13.13
C ASN A 302 6.35 1.54 13.27
N SER A 303 6.17 2.04 14.50
CA SER A 303 5.88 3.46 14.74
C SER A 303 7.01 4.35 14.21
N LEU A 304 8.26 3.92 14.40
CA LEU A 304 9.43 4.58 13.82
C LEU A 304 9.42 4.53 12.28
N GLU A 305 9.14 3.36 11.70
CA GLU A 305 9.06 3.21 10.24
C GLU A 305 7.99 4.11 9.62
N ASP A 306 6.79 4.14 10.20
CA ASP A 306 5.65 4.89 9.70
C ASP A 306 5.91 6.40 9.77
N GLU A 307 6.48 6.88 10.87
CA GLU A 307 6.84 8.30 11.00
C GLU A 307 7.91 8.71 9.97
N ILE A 308 8.95 7.90 9.78
CA ILE A 308 10.00 8.22 8.79
C ILE A 308 9.40 8.29 7.39
N ARG A 309 8.51 7.36 7.04
CA ARG A 309 7.80 7.38 5.76
C ARG A 309 6.94 8.63 5.62
N TYR A 310 6.20 9.00 6.66
CA TYR A 310 5.37 10.19 6.70
C TYR A 310 6.19 11.48 6.50
N LYS A 311 7.27 11.66 7.28
CA LYS A 311 8.12 12.86 7.19
C LYS A 311 8.83 12.98 5.84
N THR A 312 9.25 11.86 5.26
CA THR A 312 10.08 11.87 4.04
C THR A 312 9.28 11.71 2.76
N GLN A 313 8.00 11.30 2.86
CA GLN A 313 7.17 10.92 1.71
C GLN A 313 7.85 9.85 0.84
N LEU A 314 8.64 8.96 1.47
CA LEU A 314 9.36 7.86 0.84
C LEU A 314 8.91 6.52 1.42
N ASN A 315 8.56 5.58 0.54
CA ASN A 315 8.19 4.22 0.93
C ASN A 315 9.36 3.36 1.42
N ASP A 316 10.61 3.77 1.12
CA ASP A 316 11.82 3.04 1.48
C ASP A 316 12.42 3.67 2.74
N PHE A 317 12.44 2.89 3.82
CA PHE A 317 12.93 3.31 5.14
C PHE A 317 14.39 3.80 5.10
N HIS A 318 15.28 3.11 4.39
CA HIS A 318 16.70 3.48 4.30
C HIS A 318 16.90 4.79 3.54
N LYS A 319 16.15 5.01 2.46
CA LYS A 319 16.17 6.28 1.73
C LYS A 319 15.59 7.40 2.58
N GLY A 320 14.48 7.15 3.28
CA GLY A 320 13.88 8.09 4.21
C GLY A 320 14.88 8.54 5.29
N LEU A 321 15.52 7.59 5.97
CA LEU A 321 16.58 7.88 6.93
C LEU A 321 17.73 8.68 6.34
N LYS A 322 18.17 8.33 5.13
CA LYS A 322 19.26 9.06 4.46
C LYS A 322 18.87 10.51 4.18
N VAL A 323 17.62 10.74 3.75
CA VAL A 323 17.09 12.09 3.52
C VAL A 323 17.06 12.89 4.81
N LEU A 324 16.50 12.36 5.89
CA LEU A 324 16.42 13.05 7.18
C LEU A 324 17.81 13.46 7.70
N VAL A 325 18.78 12.55 7.64
CA VAL A 325 20.17 12.82 8.09
C VAL A 325 20.90 13.83 7.19
N SER A 326 20.54 13.89 5.91
CA SER A 326 21.13 14.86 4.97
C SER A 326 20.38 16.20 4.90
N GLY A 327 19.18 16.25 5.46
CA GLY A 327 18.27 17.39 5.43
C GLY A 327 18.52 18.35 6.59
N ARG A 328 17.62 19.35 6.71
CA ARG A 328 17.56 20.25 7.88
C ARG A 328 16.70 19.69 9.02
N ASP A 329 16.04 18.55 8.80
CA ASP A 329 15.24 17.85 9.80
C ASP A 329 16.14 17.04 10.74
N GLU A 330 16.50 17.67 11.87
CA GLU A 330 16.80 17.21 13.24
C GLU A 330 17.34 15.78 13.55
N LEU A 331 17.61 14.87 12.60
CA LEU A 331 18.24 13.58 12.86
C LEU A 331 19.76 13.71 12.78
N ASN A 332 20.41 13.68 13.93
CA ASN A 332 21.86 13.79 13.99
C ASN A 332 22.52 12.44 13.55
N LYS A 333 23.85 12.43 13.39
CA LYS A 333 24.58 11.21 12.98
C LYS A 333 24.54 10.10 14.03
N GLU A 334 24.38 10.45 15.29
CA GLU A 334 24.28 9.53 16.43
C GLU A 334 22.95 8.78 16.38
N ASP A 335 21.84 9.48 16.16
CA ASP A 335 20.50 8.89 16.00
C ASP A 335 20.46 7.90 14.84
N ARG A 336 21.08 8.25 13.70
CA ARG A 336 21.21 7.32 12.56
C ARG A 336 21.93 6.03 12.94
N THR A 337 22.98 6.15 13.74
CA THR A 337 23.80 5.01 14.16
C THR A 337 22.98 4.12 15.09
N ASN A 338 22.29 4.72 16.06
CA ASN A 338 21.36 4.03 16.94
C ASN A 338 20.24 3.32 16.15
N ILE A 339 19.62 3.99 15.16
CA ILE A 339 18.58 3.38 14.31
C ILE A 339 19.13 2.18 13.53
N ASP A 340 20.34 2.25 12.98
CA ASP A 340 20.91 1.10 12.26
C ASP A 340 21.23 -0.07 13.20
N GLU A 341 21.65 0.21 14.44
CA GLU A 341 21.83 -0.83 15.46
C GLU A 341 20.51 -1.51 15.85
N ILE A 342 19.47 -0.73 16.13
CA ILE A 342 18.12 -1.24 16.42
C ILE A 342 17.58 -2.05 15.23
N ARG A 343 17.83 -1.60 13.99
CA ARG A 343 17.45 -2.32 12.77
C ARG A 343 18.13 -3.69 12.67
N ARG A 344 19.44 -3.76 12.94
CA ARG A 344 20.19 -5.02 12.93
C ARG A 344 19.67 -5.97 14.00
N PHE A 345 19.37 -5.43 15.18
CA PHE A 345 18.74 -6.19 16.26
C PHE A 345 17.37 -6.73 15.84
N ARG A 346 16.50 -5.91 15.24
CA ARG A 346 15.20 -6.32 14.68
C ARG A 346 15.36 -7.49 13.70
N ASN A 347 16.33 -7.41 12.79
CA ASN A 347 16.56 -8.47 11.82
C ASN A 347 17.02 -9.79 12.49
N ASN A 348 17.88 -9.70 13.51
CA ASN A 348 18.27 -10.88 14.27
C ASN A 348 17.07 -11.47 15.03
N LEU A 349 16.25 -10.62 15.66
CA LEU A 349 15.05 -11.02 16.39
C LEU A 349 14.04 -11.73 15.48
N VAL A 350 13.74 -11.16 14.32
CA VAL A 350 12.77 -11.72 13.35
C VAL A 350 13.26 -13.03 12.74
N HIS A 351 14.57 -13.18 12.50
CA HIS A 351 15.12 -14.38 11.86
C HIS A 351 15.53 -15.48 12.85
N ASN A 352 15.73 -15.15 14.13
CA ASN A 352 16.20 -16.07 15.15
C ASN A 352 15.70 -15.66 16.55
N THR A 353 14.38 -15.69 16.74
CA THR A 353 13.69 -15.25 17.97
C THR A 353 14.25 -15.89 19.24
N LYS A 354 14.66 -17.17 19.20
CA LYS A 354 15.17 -17.93 20.36
C LYS A 354 16.60 -17.57 20.78
N ALA A 355 17.33 -16.80 19.98
CA ALA A 355 18.72 -16.45 20.25
C ALA A 355 18.89 -15.09 20.95
N VAL A 356 17.80 -14.34 21.14
CA VAL A 356 17.82 -13.02 21.79
C VAL A 356 17.39 -13.18 23.25
N SER A 357 18.18 -12.65 24.18
CA SER A 357 17.82 -12.69 25.60
C SER A 357 16.79 -11.60 25.95
N ASP A 358 15.92 -11.86 26.92
CA ASP A 358 14.92 -10.88 27.40
C ASP A 358 15.60 -9.57 27.85
N LYS A 359 16.76 -9.67 28.50
CA LYS A 359 17.56 -8.50 28.91
C LYS A 359 18.02 -7.66 27.73
N ASP A 360 18.48 -8.28 26.65
CA ASP A 360 18.89 -7.54 25.44
C ASP A 360 17.69 -6.86 24.78
N LEU A 361 16.52 -7.51 24.82
CA LEU A 361 15.28 -7.00 24.27
C LEU A 361 14.74 -5.82 25.09
N GLU A 362 14.72 -5.90 26.41
CA GLU A 362 14.37 -4.79 27.30
C GLU A 362 15.27 -3.58 27.06
N ASN A 363 16.59 -3.78 27.00
CA ASN A 363 17.53 -2.70 26.70
C ASN A 363 17.22 -2.04 25.35
N LYS A 364 16.91 -2.84 24.32
CA LYS A 364 16.60 -2.32 22.98
C LYS A 364 15.23 -1.65 22.89
N ILE A 365 14.26 -2.07 23.70
CA ILE A 365 12.98 -1.37 23.87
C ILE A 365 13.23 0.01 24.46
N GLU A 366 14.01 0.12 25.54
CA GLU A 366 14.33 1.41 26.15
C GLU A 366 15.12 2.33 25.22
N ASP A 367 16.10 1.80 24.49
CA ASP A 367 16.83 2.56 23.44
C ASP A 367 15.86 3.13 22.40
N LEU A 368 14.89 2.32 21.95
CA LEU A 368 13.91 2.71 20.94
C LEU A 368 12.88 3.70 21.49
N LYS A 369 12.37 3.51 22.71
CA LYS A 369 11.48 4.47 23.38
C LYS A 369 12.15 5.83 23.54
N LYS A 370 13.42 5.84 23.95
CA LYS A 370 14.21 7.08 24.06
C LYS A 370 14.33 7.77 22.70
N LEU A 371 14.70 7.03 21.66
CA LEU A 371 14.79 7.57 20.30
C LEU A 371 13.44 8.15 19.83
N LEU A 372 12.34 7.43 20.02
CA LEU A 372 11.01 7.90 19.64
C LEU A 372 10.63 9.19 20.38
N LYS A 373 10.96 9.30 21.68
CA LYS A 373 10.76 10.52 22.48
C LYS A 373 11.59 11.68 21.94
N ASP A 374 12.87 11.45 21.64
CA ASP A 374 13.78 12.46 21.10
C ASP A 374 13.28 12.99 19.74
N LEU A 375 12.69 12.10 18.92
CA LEU A 375 12.09 12.44 17.63
C LEU A 375 10.65 12.97 17.72
N LYS A 376 10.10 13.14 18.94
CA LYS A 376 8.73 13.58 19.23
C LYS A 376 7.64 12.72 18.56
N ILE A 377 7.90 11.42 18.44
CA ILE A 377 6.99 10.45 17.86
C ILE A 377 6.09 9.94 18.98
N ARG A 378 4.77 10.00 18.76
CA ARG A 378 3.80 9.42 19.71
C ARG A 378 3.82 7.90 19.58
N PHE A 379 3.90 7.22 20.71
CA PHE A 379 3.76 5.78 20.81
C PHE A 379 3.05 5.43 22.12
N GLU A 380 2.41 4.27 22.16
CA GLU A 380 1.79 3.76 23.38
C GLU A 380 2.85 3.04 24.21
N ASP A 381 3.06 3.51 25.45
CA ASP A 381 3.82 2.76 26.45
C ASP A 381 2.94 1.58 26.90
N ILE A 382 3.04 0.46 26.18
CA ILE A 382 2.49 -0.81 26.63
C ILE A 382 3.39 -1.27 27.78
N ASN A 383 2.94 -1.04 29.02
CA ASN A 383 3.58 -1.52 30.24
C ASN A 383 2.95 -2.84 30.69
#